data_AF-A0A2V7F2Z6-F1
#
_entry.id   AF-A0A2V7F2Z6-F1
#
_cell.length_a   1.000
_cell.length_b   1.000
_cell.length_c   1.000
_cell.angle_alpha   90.00
_cell.angle_beta   90.00
_cell.angle_gamma   90.00
#
_symmetry.space_group_name_H-M   'P 1'
#
loop_
_entity.id
_entity.type
_entity.pdbx_description
1 polymer ?
#
loop_
_entity_poly.entity_id
_entity_poly.type
_entity_poly.pdbx_seq_one_letter_code
_entity_poly.pdbx_strand_id
1 'polypeptide(L)'
;MRRVTTATVIALGFLLGMRHATDADHVIAVSTIITRQGRLRAGILIGGLWGVGHTLTIAVIGGAIILFRVVIPSAVGLTMEMTVALMLVVLGLWNLTALVQHVRDQLGESAEQHAHPHQHGDYVHSHR
;
A
#
# COMPACT_ATOMS: atom_id res chain seq x y z
N MET A 1 -13.28 40.64 -3.47
CA MET A 1 -13.72 39.26 -3.13
C MET A 1 -13.49 38.36 -4.34
N ARG A 2 -12.53 37.43 -4.26
CA ARG A 2 -12.21 36.50 -5.36
C ARG A 2 -13.36 35.48 -5.46
N ARG A 3 -14.10 35.49 -6.57
CA ARG A 3 -15.23 34.56 -6.78
C ARG A 3 -14.67 33.14 -6.84
N VAL A 4 -14.97 32.34 -5.83
CA VAL A 4 -14.69 30.89 -5.86
C VAL A 4 -15.67 30.29 -6.86
N THR A 5 -15.18 29.82 -7.99
CA THR A 5 -15.99 29.13 -8.99
C THR A 5 -16.15 27.66 -8.61
N THR A 6 -17.26 27.04 -9.00
CA THR A 6 -17.51 25.61 -8.80
C THR A 6 -16.39 24.76 -9.41
N ALA A 7 -15.86 25.16 -10.56
CA ALA A 7 -14.70 24.54 -11.18
C ALA A 7 -13.46 24.56 -10.27
N THR A 8 -13.20 25.66 -9.56
CA THR A 8 -12.10 25.73 -8.59
C THR A 8 -12.35 24.81 -7.40
N VAL A 9 -13.59 24.71 -6.88
CA VAL A 9 -13.91 23.78 -5.77
C VAL A 9 -13.69 22.33 -6.19
N ILE A 10 -14.15 21.94 -7.38
CA ILE A 10 -13.98 20.58 -7.91
C ILE A 10 -12.49 20.30 -8.14
N ALA A 11 -11.75 21.22 -8.76
CA ALA A 11 -10.32 21.08 -9.00
C ALA A 11 -9.54 20.95 -7.68
N LEU A 12 -9.86 21.77 -6.67
CA LEU A 12 -9.22 21.70 -5.37
C LEU A 12 -9.52 20.37 -4.67
N GLY A 13 -10.78 19.94 -4.68
CA GLY A 13 -11.20 18.65 -4.10
C GLY A 13 -10.51 17.47 -4.79
N PHE A 14 -10.38 17.50 -6.12
CA PHE A 14 -9.66 16.49 -6.89
C PHE A 14 -8.17 16.45 -6.54
N LEU A 15 -7.50 17.60 -6.47
CA LEU A 15 -6.09 17.69 -6.10
C LEU A 15 -5.84 17.21 -4.66
N LEU A 16 -6.71 17.57 -3.71
CA LEU A 16 -6.63 17.07 -2.33
C LEU A 16 -6.85 15.56 -2.28
N GLY A 17 -7.80 15.03 -3.07
CA GLY A 17 -8.04 13.60 -3.18
C GLY A 17 -6.85 12.84 -3.75
N MET A 18 -6.19 13.35 -4.80
CA MET A 18 -4.98 12.75 -5.34
C MET A 18 -3.84 12.74 -4.33
N ARG A 19 -3.64 13.83 -3.58
CA ARG A 19 -2.64 13.89 -2.51
C ARG A 19 -2.92 12.81 -1.45
N HIS A 20 -4.17 12.71 -1.01
CA HIS A 20 -4.55 11.73 0.00
C HIS A 20 -4.35 10.29 -0.48
N ALA A 21 -4.70 9.99 -1.73
CA ALA A 21 -4.46 8.67 -2.32
C ALA A 21 -2.96 8.30 -2.40
N THR A 22 -2.06 9.29 -2.37
CA THR A 22 -0.61 9.09 -2.33
C THR A 22 -0.02 9.06 -0.91
N ASP A 23 -0.85 9.11 0.13
CA ASP A 23 -0.38 8.97 1.51
C ASP A 23 0.20 7.56 1.75
N ALA A 24 1.13 7.45 2.71
CA ALA A 24 1.94 6.25 2.90
C ALA A 24 1.11 4.99 3.21
N ASP A 25 -0.01 5.16 3.90
CA ASP A 25 -0.96 4.09 4.22
C ASP A 25 -1.58 3.46 2.96
N HIS A 26 -1.97 4.29 1.99
CA HIS A 26 -2.55 3.87 0.73
C HIS A 26 -1.51 3.19 -0.16
N VAL A 27 -0.31 3.77 -0.24
CA VAL A 27 0.81 3.18 -0.98
C VAL A 27 1.16 1.79 -0.43
N ILE A 28 1.27 1.64 0.89
CA ILE A 28 1.57 0.35 1.52
C ILE A 28 0.42 -0.65 1.31
N ALA A 29 -0.82 -0.24 1.48
CA ALA A 29 -1.98 -1.12 1.30
C ALA A 29 -2.07 -1.65 -0.14
N VAL A 30 -2.02 -0.76 -1.13
CA VAL A 30 -2.16 -1.12 -2.55
C VAL A 30 -0.95 -1.92 -3.03
N SER A 31 0.27 -1.52 -2.65
CA SER A 31 1.48 -2.30 -2.98
C SER A 31 1.41 -3.70 -2.39
N THR A 32 1.03 -3.85 -1.12
CA THR A 32 0.88 -5.17 -0.49
C THR A 32 -0.16 -6.04 -1.21
N ILE A 33 -1.30 -5.47 -1.62
CA ILE A 33 -2.34 -6.18 -2.37
C ILE A 33 -1.80 -6.67 -3.72
N ILE A 34 -1.05 -5.82 -4.44
CA ILE A 34 -0.50 -6.17 -5.76
C ILE A 34 0.61 -7.22 -5.61
N THR A 35 1.53 -7.05 -4.66
CA THR A 35 2.67 -7.96 -4.45
C THR A 35 2.23 -9.35 -3.97
N ARG A 36 1.12 -9.44 -3.21
CA ARG A 36 0.57 -10.74 -2.78
C ARG A 36 -0.20 -11.48 -3.88
N GLN A 37 -0.57 -10.80 -4.97
CA GLN A 37 -1.36 -11.41 -6.03
C GLN A 37 -0.49 -11.78 -7.23
N GLY A 38 -0.41 -13.07 -7.54
CA GLY A 38 0.35 -13.58 -8.71
C GLY A 38 -0.18 -13.13 -10.08
N ARG A 39 -1.27 -12.35 -10.13
CA ARG A 39 -1.89 -11.85 -11.38
C ARG A 39 -2.27 -10.37 -11.23
N LEU A 40 -1.66 -9.50 -12.04
CA LEU A 40 -1.90 -8.05 -12.05
C LEU A 40 -3.39 -7.68 -12.17
N ARG A 41 -4.16 -8.40 -12.99
CA ARG A 41 -5.60 -8.16 -13.18
C ARG A 41 -6.41 -8.35 -11.90
N ALA A 42 -6.07 -9.36 -11.11
CA ALA A 42 -6.73 -9.62 -9.84
C ALA A 42 -6.36 -8.53 -8.81
N GLY A 43 -5.09 -8.07 -8.83
CA GLY A 43 -4.60 -6.96 -8.00
C GLY A 43 -5.38 -5.67 -8.25
N ILE A 44 -5.61 -5.33 -9.52
CA ILE A 44 -6.40 -4.15 -9.92
C ILE A 44 -7.86 -4.28 -9.47
N LEU A 45 -8.49 -5.44 -9.67
CA LEU A 45 -9.89 -5.66 -9.28
C LEU A 45 -10.08 -5.55 -7.77
N ILE A 46 -9.22 -6.20 -6.99
CA ILE A 46 -9.30 -6.19 -5.52
C ILE A 46 -8.96 -4.80 -4.97
N GLY A 47 -7.93 -4.14 -5.51
CA GLY A 47 -7.62 -2.76 -5.17
C GLY A 47 -8.76 -1.79 -5.50
N GLY A 48 -9.40 -1.95 -6.67
CA GLY A 48 -10.56 -1.16 -7.08
C GLY A 48 -11.77 -1.38 -6.17
N LEU A 49 -12.11 -2.63 -5.88
CA LEU A 49 -13.23 -2.96 -4.99
C LEU A 49 -13.00 -2.44 -3.56
N TRP A 50 -11.76 -2.55 -3.07
CA TRP A 50 -11.36 -1.99 -1.78
C TRP A 50 -11.50 -0.47 -1.75
N GLY A 51 -10.99 0.23 -2.77
CA GLY A 51 -11.09 1.69 -2.88
C GLY A 51 -12.54 2.19 -2.97
N VAL A 52 -13.41 1.46 -3.69
CA VAL A 52 -14.86 1.75 -3.73
C VAL A 52 -15.49 1.58 -2.35
N GLY A 53 -15.21 0.46 -1.67
CA GLY A 53 -15.71 0.20 -0.32
C GLY A 53 -15.27 1.28 0.69
N HIS A 54 -14.00 1.67 0.63
CA HIS A 54 -13.43 2.72 1.48
C HIS A 54 -14.06 4.10 1.23
N THR A 55 -14.23 4.48 -0.06
CA THR A 55 -14.89 5.74 -0.41
C THR A 55 -16.35 5.75 0.07
N LEU A 56 -17.05 4.63 -0.09
CA LEU A 56 -18.44 4.50 0.34
C LEU A 56 -18.59 4.65 1.85
N THR A 57 -17.71 4.04 2.65
CA THR A 57 -17.76 4.18 4.11
C THR A 57 -17.47 5.60 4.56
N ILE A 58 -16.47 6.29 3.98
CA ILE A 58 -16.21 7.71 4.26
C ILE A 58 -17.42 8.58 3.88
N ALA A 59 -18.01 8.36 2.70
CA ALA A 59 -19.15 9.14 2.24
C ALA A 59 -20.38 8.95 3.14
N VAL A 60 -20.68 7.72 3.54
CA VAL A 60 -21.82 7.40 4.40
C VAL A 60 -21.59 7.90 5.83
N ILE A 61 -20.48 7.52 6.47
CA ILE A 61 -20.21 7.88 7.87
C ILE A 61 -19.91 9.38 7.99
N GLY A 62 -19.03 9.91 7.13
CA GLY A 62 -18.71 11.34 7.10
C GLY A 62 -19.92 12.20 6.75
N GLY A 63 -20.72 11.77 5.77
CA GLY A 63 -21.98 12.42 5.43
C GLY A 63 -22.98 12.43 6.59
N ALA A 64 -23.12 11.29 7.30
CA ALA A 64 -23.96 11.21 8.49
C ALA A 64 -23.48 12.16 9.60
N ILE A 65 -22.16 12.22 9.88
CA ILE A 65 -21.60 13.13 10.88
C ILE A 65 -21.93 14.60 10.56
N ILE A 66 -21.79 15.00 9.29
CA ILE A 66 -22.10 16.36 8.83
C ILE A 66 -23.61 16.64 8.95
N LEU A 67 -24.45 15.70 8.52
CA LEU A 67 -25.91 15.84 8.52
C LEU A 67 -26.49 15.92 9.94
N PHE A 68 -26.03 15.06 10.84
CA PHE A 68 -26.47 15.00 12.23
C PHE A 68 -25.70 15.96 13.15
N ARG A 69 -24.73 16.73 12.62
CA ARG A 69 -23.83 17.63 13.37
C ARG A 69 -23.22 16.96 14.61
N VAL A 70 -22.79 15.73 14.46
CA VAL A 70 -22.19 14.95 15.56
C VAL A 70 -20.84 15.56 15.89
N VAL A 71 -20.68 16.03 17.13
CA VAL A 71 -19.40 16.55 17.62
C VAL A 71 -18.56 15.38 18.11
N ILE A 72 -17.47 15.08 17.42
CA ILE A 72 -16.52 14.04 17.84
C ILE A 72 -15.65 14.61 18.97
N PRO A 73 -15.67 14.03 20.19
CA PRO A 73 -14.80 14.45 21.29
C PRO A 73 -13.32 14.28 20.92
N SER A 74 -12.47 15.22 21.34
CA SER A 74 -11.03 15.22 21.04
C SER A 74 -10.31 13.94 21.48
N ALA A 75 -10.73 13.35 22.60
CA ALA A 75 -10.18 12.08 23.07
C ALA A 75 -10.40 10.91 22.09
N VAL A 76 -11.55 10.88 21.41
CA VAL A 76 -11.85 9.85 20.40
C VAL A 76 -11.00 10.06 19.15
N GLY A 77 -10.84 11.31 18.71
CA GLY A 77 -9.95 11.64 17.59
C GLY A 77 -8.50 11.23 17.86
N LEU A 78 -7.98 11.57 19.05
CA LEU A 78 -6.60 11.27 19.43
C LEU A 78 -6.34 9.75 19.53
N THR A 79 -7.28 9.00 20.09
CA THR A 79 -7.14 7.53 20.20
C THR A 79 -7.17 6.85 18.83
N MET A 80 -8.00 7.33 17.90
CA MET A 80 -8.03 6.86 16.51
C MET A 80 -6.71 7.17 15.79
N GLU A 81 -6.20 8.40 15.93
CA GLU A 81 -4.92 8.81 15.35
C GLU A 81 -3.75 7.95 15.87
N MET A 82 -3.68 7.74 17.19
CA MET A 82 -2.64 6.90 17.80
C MET A 82 -2.72 5.44 17.36
N THR A 83 -3.93 4.92 17.18
CA THR A 83 -4.16 3.56 16.70
C THR A 83 -3.68 3.40 15.26
N VAL A 84 -4.02 4.34 14.38
CA VAL A 84 -3.56 4.32 12.97
C VAL A 84 -2.04 4.49 12.92
N ALA A 85 -1.46 5.39 13.70
CA ALA A 85 0.00 5.59 13.76
C ALA A 85 0.72 4.29 14.17
N LEU A 86 0.26 3.61 15.21
CA LEU A 86 0.81 2.33 15.65
C LEU A 86 0.68 1.26 14.57
N MET A 87 -0.49 1.18 13.92
CA MET A 87 -0.75 0.24 12.83
C MET A 87 0.25 0.45 11.66
N LEU A 88 0.50 1.70 11.27
CA LEU A 88 1.44 2.02 10.19
C LEU A 88 2.89 1.68 10.54
N VAL A 89 3.30 1.86 11.80
CA VAL A 89 4.63 1.43 12.26
C VAL A 89 4.79 -0.08 12.12
N VAL A 90 3.80 -0.86 12.55
CA VAL A 90 3.83 -2.33 12.45
C VAL A 90 3.85 -2.80 11.00
N LEU A 91 2.95 -2.28 10.16
CA LEU A 91 2.92 -2.63 8.73
C LEU A 91 4.21 -2.22 8.01
N GLY A 92 4.76 -1.06 8.34
CA GLY A 92 6.03 -0.58 7.80
C GLY A 92 7.18 -1.53 8.13
N LEU A 93 7.29 -1.97 9.39
CA LEU A 93 8.30 -2.94 9.82
C LEU A 93 8.14 -4.30 9.13
N TRP A 94 6.91 -4.82 8.99
CA TRP A 94 6.65 -6.06 8.26
C TRP A 94 6.99 -5.97 6.77
N ASN A 95 6.68 -4.85 6.12
CA ASN A 95 7.04 -4.66 4.72
C ASN A 95 8.57 -4.54 4.54
N LEU A 96 9.26 -3.83 5.45
CA LEU A 96 10.71 -3.66 5.39
C LEU A 96 11.45 -5.00 5.61
N THR A 97 10.99 -5.80 6.58
CA THR A 97 11.57 -7.13 6.84
C THR A 97 11.37 -8.07 5.65
N ALA A 98 10.18 -8.06 5.02
CA ALA A 98 9.93 -8.83 3.80
C ALA A 98 10.83 -8.40 2.63
N LEU A 99 11.03 -7.09 2.44
CA LEU A 99 11.93 -6.55 1.40
C LEU A 99 13.40 -6.94 1.65
N VAL A 100 13.88 -6.80 2.90
CA VAL A 100 15.26 -7.15 3.27
C VAL A 100 15.51 -8.65 3.08
N GLN A 101 14.55 -9.51 3.41
CA GLN A 101 14.64 -10.95 3.14
C GLN A 101 14.74 -11.23 1.64
N HIS A 102 13.85 -10.65 0.82
CA HIS A 102 13.89 -10.81 -0.63
C HIS A 102 15.23 -10.41 -1.25
N VAL A 103 15.80 -9.28 -0.82
CA VAL A 103 17.09 -8.80 -1.32
C VAL A 103 18.22 -9.72 -0.85
N ARG A 104 18.17 -10.22 0.39
CA ARG A 104 19.16 -11.18 0.91
C ARG A 104 19.13 -12.50 0.14
N ASP A 105 17.95 -13.03 -0.17
CA ASP A 105 17.81 -14.27 -0.93
C ASP A 105 18.38 -14.09 -2.34
N GLN A 106 18.09 -12.98 -3.03
CA GLN A 106 18.67 -12.68 -4.34
C GLN A 106 20.20 -12.53 -4.33
N LEU A 107 20.75 -11.87 -3.30
CA LEU A 107 22.19 -11.73 -3.14
C LEU A 107 22.88 -13.03 -2.70
N GLY A 108 22.18 -13.88 -1.94
CA GLY A 108 22.64 -15.21 -1.55
C GLY A 108 22.67 -16.19 -2.73
N GLU A 109 21.64 -16.20 -3.57
CA GLU A 109 21.61 -16.98 -4.81
C GLU A 109 22.72 -16.55 -5.79
N SER A 110 23.06 -15.26 -5.82
CA SER A 110 24.16 -14.73 -6.64
C SER A 110 25.54 -15.24 -6.20
N ALA A 111 25.70 -15.70 -4.95
CA ALA A 111 26.94 -16.25 -4.43
C ALA A 111 26.99 -17.79 -4.49
N GLU A 112 25.85 -18.48 -4.60
CA GLU A 112 25.78 -19.95 -4.52
C GLU A 112 25.51 -20.68 -5.85
N GLN A 113 25.11 -19.98 -6.92
CA GLN A 113 24.58 -20.64 -8.12
C GLN A 113 25.47 -20.55 -9.38
N HIS A 114 26.78 -20.81 -9.31
CA HIS A 114 27.60 -21.04 -10.53
C HIS A 114 28.39 -22.36 -10.49
N ALA A 115 27.86 -23.40 -9.83
CA ALA A 115 28.42 -24.75 -9.89
C ALA A 115 27.40 -25.72 -10.52
N HIS A 116 27.27 -25.70 -11.84
CA HIS A 116 26.57 -26.76 -12.56
C HIS A 116 27.58 -27.82 -13.03
N PRO A 117 27.36 -29.12 -12.75
CA PRO A 117 28.17 -30.17 -13.32
C PRO A 117 27.87 -30.28 -14.82
N HIS A 118 28.86 -29.98 -15.66
CA HIS A 118 28.79 -30.23 -17.09
C HIS A 118 29.39 -31.61 -17.39
N GLN A 119 28.68 -32.40 -18.20
CA GLN A 119 29.12 -33.72 -18.62
C GLN A 119 29.72 -33.63 -20.03
N HIS A 120 31.03 -33.87 -20.14
CA HIS A 120 31.71 -34.01 -21.43
C HIS A 120 32.05 -35.48 -21.64
N GLY A 121 31.18 -36.21 -22.35
CA GLY A 121 31.33 -37.65 -22.55
C GLY A 121 31.27 -38.42 -21.22
N ASP A 122 32.26 -39.27 -20.95
CA ASP A 122 32.34 -40.09 -19.73
C ASP A 122 32.96 -39.39 -18.52
N TYR A 123 33.31 -38.10 -18.63
CA TYR A 123 33.94 -37.35 -17.55
C TYR A 123 33.01 -36.21 -17.07
N VAL A 124 32.67 -36.27 -15.78
CA VAL A 124 31.92 -35.23 -15.06
C VAL A 124 32.92 -34.47 -14.18
N HIS A 125 32.99 -33.15 -14.34
CA HIS A 125 33.80 -32.29 -13.47
C HIS A 125 32.98 -31.09 -12.97
N SER A 126 33.30 -30.61 -11.78
CA SER A 126 32.69 -29.42 -11.17
C SER A 126 33.77 -28.37 -10.92
N HIS A 127 33.54 -27.15 -11.40
CA HIS A 127 34.35 -26.00 -11.01
C HIS A 127 33.78 -25.39 -9.72
N ARG A 128 34.69 -25.06 -8.79
CA ARG A 128 34.42 -24.48 -7.47
C ARG A 128 34.89 -23.04 -7.45
#